data_AF-A0A9E5MMQ0-F1
#
_entry.id   AF-A0A9E5MMQ0-F1
#
_cell.length_a   1.000
_cell.length_b   1.000
_cell.length_c   1.000
_cell.angle_alpha   90.00
_cell.angle_beta   90.00
_cell.angle_gamma   90.00
#
_symmetry.space_group_name_H-M   'P 1'
#
loop_
_entity.id
_entity.type
_entity.pdbx_description
1 polymer ?
#
loop_
_entity_poly.entity_id
_entity_poly.type
_entity_poly.pdbx_seq_one_letter_code
_entity_poly.pdbx_strand_id
1 'polypeptide(L)'
;MRQQSGRFSRNLYILHDEPLPLVDALYLDETYMAFVEQAQTHHHARVRRVAEAVSDSLNLDIREGRSLGGLESAVERRLQAAQVLSASTGKHDTGGRYFTFQAAVLQGLKPSVASGEGGNRLQNLKAAETHYNGSSSCKNHYKKTTTTTTTQNPRARGRDCLVPQRPENSPTPTPTPTPTPTPTALIYPPRLSENQTHLADRYLAMLAPEDRQPVLDELQGRLESEHKGMKPVYDELRFLHSLCKSAELGEFVPNLGIKVAEARRDRVRHVPPCEDEPQTLQDAQAHASAKASGEEQLQKLRASLGMDRKP
;
A
#
# COMPACT_ATOMS: atom_id res chain seq x y z
N MET A 1 12.47 -4.24 47.50
CA MET A 1 13.15 -5.32 48.23
C MET A 1 14.40 -5.73 47.45
N ARG A 2 15.59 -5.27 47.88
CA ARG A 2 16.89 -5.67 47.34
C ARG A 2 17.37 -6.91 48.09
N GLN A 3 17.98 -7.89 47.42
CA GLN A 3 18.76 -8.91 48.13
C GLN A 3 20.08 -8.28 48.62
N GLN A 4 20.65 -8.81 49.70
CA GLN A 4 21.93 -8.36 50.28
C GLN A 4 23.09 -8.44 49.28
N SER A 5 22.97 -9.23 48.20
CA SER A 5 23.94 -9.34 47.11
C SER A 5 23.85 -8.21 46.07
N GLY A 6 22.98 -7.20 46.26
CA GLY A 6 22.74 -6.12 45.31
C GLY A 6 21.98 -6.53 44.05
N ARG A 7 21.67 -7.83 43.87
CA ARG A 7 20.85 -8.33 42.77
C ARG A 7 19.38 -7.99 43.00
N PHE A 8 18.79 -7.30 42.03
CA PHE A 8 17.33 -7.11 41.98
C PHE A 8 16.70 -8.43 41.53
N SER A 9 15.98 -9.09 42.44
CA SER A 9 15.27 -10.35 42.20
C SER A 9 13.91 -10.16 41.50
N ARG A 10 13.72 -9.03 40.82
CA ARG A 10 12.50 -8.72 40.08
C ARG A 10 12.90 -8.33 38.67
N ASN A 11 12.29 -8.98 37.67
CA ASN A 11 12.45 -8.61 36.27
C ASN A 11 11.94 -7.18 36.11
N LEU A 12 12.86 -6.23 35.93
CA LEU A 12 12.52 -4.86 35.55
C LEU A 12 12.30 -4.88 34.03
N TYR A 13 11.04 -5.05 33.62
CA TYR A 13 10.68 -4.77 32.24
C TYR A 13 10.71 -3.25 32.08
N ILE A 14 11.78 -2.73 31.47
CA ILE A 14 11.72 -1.39 30.89
C ILE A 14 10.66 -1.52 29.80
N LEU A 15 9.47 -0.99 30.06
CA LEU A 15 8.42 -0.94 29.07
C LEU A 15 8.95 0.00 27.99
N HIS A 16 9.43 -0.57 26.88
CA HIS A 16 9.58 0.18 25.65
C HIS A 16 8.23 0.82 25.34
N ASP A 17 8.24 1.97 24.68
CA ASP A 17 7.01 2.55 24.16
C ASP A 17 6.26 1.47 23.37
N GLU A 18 4.97 1.35 23.67
CA GLU A 18 4.07 0.41 23.01
C GLU A 18 4.09 0.67 21.49
N PRO A 19 4.13 -0.37 20.64
CA PRO A 19 4.03 -0.14 19.20
C PRO A 19 2.72 0.58 18.90
N LEU A 20 2.82 1.59 18.04
CA LEU A 20 1.69 2.42 17.64
C LEU A 20 0.57 1.53 17.05
N PRO A 21 -0.70 1.70 17.46
CA PRO A 21 -1.79 0.91 16.90
C PRO A 21 -1.98 1.26 15.42
N LEU A 22 -2.56 0.32 14.66
CA LEU A 22 -2.72 0.46 13.22
C LEU A 22 -3.45 1.76 12.84
N VAL A 23 -4.53 2.11 13.56
CA VAL A 23 -5.31 3.32 13.30
C VAL A 23 -4.43 4.58 13.36
N ASP A 24 -3.60 4.67 14.38
CA ASP A 24 -2.69 5.82 14.55
C ASP A 24 -1.56 5.78 13.52
N ALA A 25 -1.05 4.60 13.17
CA ALA A 25 -0.02 4.45 12.13
C ALA A 25 -0.53 4.91 10.76
N LEU A 26 -1.76 4.52 10.39
CA LEU A 26 -2.42 4.94 9.16
C LEU A 26 -2.73 6.44 9.13
N TYR A 27 -2.98 7.04 10.29
CA TYR A 27 -3.23 8.48 10.42
C TYR A 27 -1.92 9.29 10.33
N LEU A 28 -0.82 8.79 10.89
CA LEU A 28 0.46 9.50 10.88
C LEU A 28 1.24 9.35 9.56
N ASP A 29 1.07 8.23 8.85
CA ASP A 29 1.77 7.95 7.60
C ASP A 29 0.79 7.48 6.52
N GLU A 30 0.52 8.38 5.57
CA GLU A 30 -0.37 8.15 4.42
C GLU A 30 0.09 7.01 3.50
N THR A 31 1.37 6.64 3.59
CA THR A 31 2.01 5.60 2.76
C THR A 31 2.32 4.32 3.52
N TYR A 32 1.87 4.21 4.78
CA TYR A 32 2.18 3.07 5.65
C TYR A 32 1.85 1.72 5.01
N MET A 33 0.68 1.59 4.37
CA MET A 33 0.28 0.32 3.75
C MET A 33 1.16 -0.03 2.54
N ALA A 34 1.49 0.96 1.71
CA ALA A 34 2.44 0.80 0.61
C ALA A 34 3.83 0.40 1.12
N PHE A 35 4.28 0.98 2.24
CA PHE A 35 5.52 0.60 2.91
C PHE A 35 5.50 -0.87 3.37
N VAL A 36 4.42 -1.34 3.99
CA VAL A 36 4.27 -2.75 4.42
C VAL A 36 4.29 -3.68 3.20
N GLU A 37 3.68 -3.31 2.09
CA GLU A 37 3.72 -4.08 0.84
C GLU A 37 5.12 -4.14 0.24
N GLN A 38 5.80 -3.00 0.12
CA GLN A 38 7.18 -2.95 -0.36
C GLN A 38 8.12 -3.77 0.54
N ALA A 39 7.92 -3.71 1.86
CA ALA A 39 8.72 -4.45 2.83
C ALA A 39 8.63 -5.98 2.67
N GLN A 40 7.55 -6.51 2.09
CA GLN A 40 7.43 -7.94 1.76
C GLN A 40 8.40 -8.36 0.65
N THR A 41 8.81 -7.44 -0.23
CA THR A 41 9.79 -7.70 -1.29
C THR A 41 11.23 -7.33 -0.91
N HIS A 42 11.44 -6.86 0.33
CA HIS A 42 12.72 -6.36 0.79
C HIS A 42 13.83 -7.42 0.74
N HIS A 43 15.09 -7.02 0.54
CA HIS A 43 16.21 -7.95 0.43
C HIS A 43 16.45 -8.74 1.74
N HIS A 44 16.24 -8.10 2.89
CA HIS A 44 16.51 -8.69 4.20
C HIS A 44 15.36 -9.62 4.65
N ALA A 45 15.64 -10.92 4.80
CA ALA A 45 14.65 -11.95 5.16
C ALA A 45 13.84 -11.66 6.44
N ARG A 46 14.47 -11.13 7.51
CA ARG A 46 13.75 -10.69 8.72
C ARG A 46 12.72 -9.59 8.45
N VAL A 47 13.03 -8.61 7.60
CA VAL A 47 12.10 -7.51 7.26
C VAL A 47 10.91 -8.08 6.51
N ARG A 48 11.15 -8.92 5.49
CA ARG A 48 10.08 -9.61 4.76
C ARG A 48 9.17 -10.39 5.67
N ARG A 49 9.75 -11.25 6.53
CA ARG A 49 8.99 -12.09 7.46
C ARG A 49 8.12 -11.27 8.41
N VAL A 50 8.60 -10.13 8.90
CA VAL A 50 7.81 -9.23 9.74
C VAL A 50 6.68 -8.57 8.93
N ALA A 51 6.96 -8.09 7.72
CA ALA A 51 5.97 -7.48 6.85
C ALA A 51 4.87 -8.46 6.43
N GLU A 52 5.25 -9.69 6.07
CA GLU A 52 4.34 -10.82 5.83
C GLU A 52 3.46 -11.07 7.05
N ALA A 53 4.04 -11.15 8.26
CA ALA A 53 3.28 -11.38 9.47
C ALA A 53 2.30 -10.23 9.83
N VAL A 54 2.66 -8.98 9.53
CA VAL A 54 1.72 -7.85 9.65
C VAL A 54 0.56 -8.05 8.66
N SER A 55 0.86 -8.31 7.39
CA SER A 55 -0.13 -8.55 6.34
C SER A 55 -1.08 -9.71 6.68
N ASP A 56 -0.54 -10.83 7.17
CA ASP A 56 -1.30 -12.01 7.56
C ASP A 56 -2.20 -11.76 8.77
N SER A 57 -1.70 -11.00 9.76
CA SER A 57 -2.51 -10.62 10.93
C SER A 57 -3.69 -9.75 10.52
N LEU A 58 -3.48 -8.79 9.62
CA LEU A 58 -4.56 -7.95 9.07
C LEU A 58 -5.59 -8.78 8.31
N ASN A 59 -5.14 -9.70 7.46
CA ASN A 59 -6.03 -10.56 6.69
C ASN A 59 -6.87 -11.49 7.59
N LEU A 60 -6.27 -11.98 8.69
CA LEU A 60 -6.98 -12.82 9.64
C LEU A 60 -8.01 -12.03 10.46
N ASP A 61 -7.68 -10.80 10.87
CA ASP A 61 -8.64 -9.88 11.49
C ASP A 61 -9.86 -9.61 10.59
N ILE A 62 -9.61 -9.36 9.30
CA ILE A 62 -10.68 -9.15 8.31
C ILE A 62 -11.60 -10.37 8.22
N ARG A 63 -11.03 -11.58 8.12
CA ARG A 63 -11.79 -12.84 8.06
C ARG A 63 -12.58 -13.12 9.34
N GLU A 64 -12.02 -12.80 10.50
CA GLU A 64 -12.71 -12.88 11.78
C GLU A 64 -13.75 -11.76 11.97
N GLY A 65 -13.87 -10.86 10.99
CA GLY A 65 -14.84 -9.78 11.00
C GLY A 65 -14.49 -8.65 11.97
N ARG A 66 -13.24 -8.57 12.45
CA ARG A 66 -12.76 -7.45 13.27
C ARG A 66 -12.61 -6.21 12.40
N SER A 67 -13.05 -5.07 12.92
CA SER A 67 -12.90 -3.79 12.22
C SER A 67 -11.48 -3.26 12.44
N LEU A 68 -10.71 -3.10 11.37
CA LEU A 68 -9.33 -2.58 11.42
C LEU A 68 -9.24 -1.12 11.90
N GLY A 69 -10.33 -0.37 11.83
CA GLY A 69 -10.46 1.03 12.29
C GLY A 69 -10.82 1.19 13.77
N GLY A 70 -10.93 0.11 14.54
CA GLY A 70 -11.31 0.18 15.95
C GLY A 70 -10.23 0.80 16.83
N LEU A 71 -10.58 1.87 17.56
CA LEU A 71 -9.76 2.41 18.65
C LEU A 71 -9.79 1.44 19.84
N GLU A 72 -8.86 0.48 19.87
CA GLU A 72 -8.63 -0.35 21.06
C GLU A 72 -7.97 0.50 22.16
N SER A 73 -8.38 0.30 23.41
CA SER A 73 -7.72 0.99 24.53
C SER A 73 -6.31 0.42 24.77
N ALA A 74 -5.34 1.28 25.13
CA ALA A 74 -3.98 0.83 25.40
C ALA A 74 -3.91 -0.20 26.54
N VAL A 75 -4.78 -0.07 27.56
CA VAL A 75 -4.86 -1.02 28.68
C VAL A 75 -5.32 -2.40 28.19
N GLU A 76 -6.34 -2.45 27.33
CA GLU A 76 -6.86 -3.69 26.78
C GLU A 76 -5.82 -4.40 25.90
N ARG A 77 -5.13 -3.66 25.02
CA ARG A 77 -4.03 -4.23 24.21
C ARG A 77 -2.93 -4.83 25.07
N ARG A 78 -2.56 -4.16 26.17
CA ARG A 78 -1.56 -4.68 27.12
C ARG A 78 -2.04 -5.93 27.82
N LEU A 79 -3.32 -5.99 28.21
CA LEU A 79 -3.89 -7.18 28.82
C LEU A 79 -3.89 -8.35 27.83
N GLN A 80 -4.28 -8.14 26.58
CA GLN A 80 -4.22 -9.17 25.53
C GLN A 80 -2.79 -9.63 25.26
N ALA A 81 -1.84 -8.71 25.11
CA ALA A 81 -0.43 -9.04 24.90
C ALA A 81 0.15 -9.83 26.08
N ALA A 82 -0.17 -9.43 27.32
CA ALA A 82 0.27 -10.15 28.52
C ALA A 82 -0.35 -11.54 28.62
N GLN A 83 -1.62 -11.71 28.22
CA GLN A 83 -2.30 -13.01 28.15
C GLN A 83 -1.65 -13.93 27.12
N VAL A 84 -1.31 -13.44 25.92
CA VAL A 84 -0.60 -14.23 24.90
C VAL A 84 0.77 -14.69 25.41
N LEU A 85 1.49 -13.83 26.14
CA LEU A 85 2.76 -14.21 26.76
C LEU A 85 2.60 -15.25 27.87
N SER A 86 1.58 -15.14 28.72
CA SER A 86 1.36 -16.09 29.83
C SER A 86 0.82 -17.45 29.34
N ALA A 87 -0.07 -17.45 28.34
CA ALA A 87 -0.65 -18.66 27.73
C ALA A 87 0.39 -19.50 26.96
N SER A 88 1.52 -18.93 26.57
CA SER A 88 2.60 -19.65 25.87
C SER A 88 3.25 -20.79 26.68
N THR A 89 2.85 -20.98 27.94
CA THR A 89 3.36 -22.01 28.85
C THR A 89 2.48 -23.26 28.97
N GLY A 90 1.27 -23.29 28.38
CA GLY A 90 0.43 -24.50 28.41
C GLY A 90 -0.81 -24.40 27.52
N LYS A 91 -0.93 -25.34 26.57
CA LYS A 91 -1.98 -25.48 25.54
C LYS A 91 -2.07 -24.31 24.56
N HIS A 92 -2.13 -24.67 23.27
CA HIS A 92 -2.21 -23.77 22.12
C HIS A 92 -3.53 -23.00 22.10
N ASP A 93 -3.62 -21.92 22.87
CA ASP A 93 -4.69 -20.96 22.66
C ASP A 93 -4.31 -20.07 21.47
N THR A 94 -5.02 -20.24 20.36
CA THR A 94 -4.89 -19.43 19.15
C THR A 94 -5.66 -18.12 19.26
N GLY A 95 -6.46 -17.95 20.32
CA GLY A 95 -7.20 -16.73 20.61
C GLY A 95 -6.32 -15.72 21.33
N GLY A 96 -6.01 -14.59 20.66
CA GLY A 96 -5.33 -13.48 21.31
C GLY A 96 -4.43 -12.67 20.37
N ARG A 97 -4.10 -11.45 20.80
CA ARG A 97 -3.24 -10.53 20.04
C ARG A 97 -2.04 -10.11 20.89
N TYR A 98 -0.88 -10.08 20.25
CA TYR A 98 0.31 -9.43 20.78
C TYR A 98 0.53 -8.14 20.00
N PHE A 99 -0.05 -7.06 20.52
CA PHE A 99 -0.12 -5.77 19.83
C PHE A 99 -0.73 -5.92 18.43
N THR A 100 0.04 -5.62 17.38
CA THR A 100 -0.41 -5.70 15.98
C THR A 100 -0.55 -7.12 15.46
N PHE A 101 0.12 -8.10 16.08
CA PHE A 101 0.18 -9.47 15.58
C PHE A 101 -0.86 -10.37 16.24
N GLN A 102 -1.50 -11.21 15.44
CA GLN A 102 -2.33 -12.27 15.98
C GLN A 102 -1.47 -13.42 16.50
N ALA A 103 -1.90 -14.06 17.59
CA ALA A 103 -1.17 -15.15 18.23
C ALA A 103 -0.84 -16.31 17.27
N ALA A 104 -1.74 -16.61 16.32
CA ALA A 104 -1.51 -17.60 15.27
C ALA A 104 -0.30 -17.25 14.38
N VAL A 105 -0.15 -15.98 13.99
CA VAL A 105 0.92 -15.52 13.10
C VAL A 105 2.27 -15.40 13.83
N LEU A 106 2.25 -15.01 15.11
CA LEU A 106 3.46 -14.94 15.95
C LEU A 106 4.24 -16.25 16.03
N GLN A 107 3.56 -17.39 15.91
CA GLN A 107 4.23 -18.70 15.92
C GLN A 107 5.17 -18.85 14.72
N GLY A 108 4.79 -18.33 13.55
CA GLY A 108 5.63 -18.32 12.35
C GLY A 108 6.80 -17.33 12.41
N LEU A 109 6.73 -16.34 13.31
CA LEU A 109 7.82 -15.39 13.56
C LEU A 109 8.90 -15.94 14.49
N LYS A 110 8.57 -16.94 15.33
CA LYS A 110 9.55 -17.58 16.20
C LYS A 110 10.55 -18.34 15.31
N PRO A 111 11.86 -18.09 15.44
CA PRO A 111 12.85 -18.90 14.73
C PRO A 111 12.64 -20.37 15.15
N SER A 112 12.63 -21.28 14.17
CA SER A 112 12.58 -22.72 14.42
C SER A 112 13.86 -23.13 15.14
N VAL A 113 13.87 -22.99 16.47
CA VAL A 113 14.87 -23.64 17.29
C VAL A 113 14.48 -25.11 17.26
N ALA A 114 15.22 -25.89 16.45
CA ALA A 114 15.12 -27.34 16.43
C ALA A 114 15.07 -27.83 17.88
N SER A 115 14.08 -28.67 18.17
CA SER A 115 13.77 -29.25 19.48
C SER A 115 15.05 -29.60 20.23
N GLY A 116 15.43 -28.71 21.14
CA GLY A 116 16.48 -28.90 22.13
C GLY A 116 15.90 -28.41 23.43
N GLU A 117 15.55 -29.35 24.30
CA GLU A 117 15.24 -29.08 25.69
C GLU A 117 16.31 -28.16 26.28
N GLY A 118 15.89 -27.06 26.90
CA GLY A 118 16.79 -26.27 27.74
C GLY A 118 16.71 -24.76 27.55
N GLY A 119 15.85 -24.15 28.37
CA GLY A 119 16.12 -22.85 28.98
C GLY A 119 15.90 -21.63 28.10
N ASN A 120 15.11 -20.69 28.63
CA ASN A 120 14.96 -19.31 28.19
C ASN A 120 16.31 -18.67 27.86
N ARG A 121 16.76 -18.78 26.60
CA ARG A 121 17.91 -18.03 26.10
C ARG A 121 17.46 -16.61 25.77
N LEU A 122 17.33 -15.82 26.83
CA LEU A 122 17.28 -14.38 26.77
C LEU A 122 18.46 -13.88 25.93
N GLN A 123 18.18 -13.03 24.94
CA GLN A 123 19.21 -12.29 24.22
C GLN A 123 19.88 -11.35 25.22
N ASN A 124 20.95 -11.82 25.86
CA ASN A 124 21.78 -11.01 26.74
C ASN A 124 22.42 -9.89 25.89
N LEU A 125 21.90 -8.67 26.00
CA LEU A 125 22.67 -7.46 25.75
C LEU A 125 23.82 -7.46 26.77
N LYS A 126 25.03 -7.65 26.26
CA LYS A 126 26.24 -7.84 27.06
C LYS A 126 26.56 -6.55 27.82
N ALA A 127 26.27 -6.50 29.11
CA ALA A 127 26.91 -5.55 30.01
C ALA A 127 28.38 -5.97 30.15
N ALA A 128 29.30 -5.07 29.81
CA ALA A 128 30.72 -5.31 29.90
C ALA A 128 31.15 -5.33 31.36
N GLU A 129 31.67 -6.47 31.82
CA GLU A 129 32.71 -6.49 32.85
C GLU A 129 33.79 -7.52 32.47
N THR A 130 35.02 -7.06 32.63
CA THR A 130 36.30 -7.74 32.46
C THR A 130 36.39 -9.06 33.22
N HIS A 131 36.94 -10.11 32.59
CA HIS A 131 38.09 -10.90 33.08
C HIS A 131 38.46 -11.97 32.02
N TYR A 132 39.78 -12.13 31.81
CA TYR A 132 40.42 -13.02 30.83
C TYR A 132 40.19 -14.51 31.13
N ASN A 133 39.78 -15.29 30.13
CA ASN A 133 40.52 -16.44 29.57
C ASN A 133 39.64 -17.33 28.68
N GLY A 134 40.17 -17.70 27.51
CA GLY A 134 39.84 -18.96 26.84
C GLY A 134 38.86 -18.91 25.66
N SER A 135 39.43 -18.81 24.45
CA SER A 135 38.98 -19.46 23.20
C SER A 135 37.91 -18.81 22.31
N SER A 136 38.27 -18.77 21.02
CA SER A 136 37.51 -18.49 19.80
C SER A 136 37.20 -17.02 19.48
N SER A 137 38.22 -16.34 18.93
CA SER A 137 38.13 -15.02 18.33
C SER A 137 37.55 -15.11 16.91
N CYS A 138 36.23 -14.94 16.78
CA CYS A 138 35.59 -14.60 15.50
C CYS A 138 35.86 -13.11 15.23
N LYS A 139 36.83 -12.81 14.37
CA LYS A 139 37.17 -11.43 13.98
C LYS A 139 36.05 -10.84 13.12
N ASN A 140 35.24 -9.94 13.68
CA ASN A 140 34.40 -9.04 12.89
C ASN A 140 35.17 -7.74 12.65
N HIS A 141 35.73 -7.59 11.46
CA HIS A 141 36.25 -6.31 10.98
C HIS A 141 35.11 -5.31 10.81
N TYR A 142 34.96 -4.38 11.75
CA TYR A 142 34.23 -3.13 11.47
C TYR A 142 35.20 -2.20 10.74
N LYS A 143 34.98 -1.99 9.44
CA LYS A 143 35.62 -0.88 8.73
C LYS A 143 34.77 0.37 9.03
N LYS A 144 35.32 1.31 9.79
CA LYS A 144 34.83 2.70 9.83
C LYS A 144 35.25 3.36 8.52
N THR A 145 34.29 3.82 7.72
CA THR A 145 34.57 4.67 6.55
C THR A 145 33.72 5.92 6.62
N THR A 146 34.39 7.02 6.97
CA THR A 146 33.94 8.40 6.84
C THR A 146 33.72 8.73 5.37
N THR A 147 32.54 9.26 5.02
CA THR A 147 32.21 9.71 3.66
C THR A 147 32.42 11.23 3.56
N THR A 148 33.24 11.68 2.62
CA THR A 148 33.28 13.08 2.15
C THR A 148 33.52 13.07 0.63
N THR A 149 32.77 13.95 -0.03
CA THR A 149 32.46 14.18 -1.44
C THR A 149 33.65 14.34 -2.40
N THR A 150 33.51 13.89 -3.67
CA THR A 150 33.67 14.71 -4.93
C THR A 150 33.96 13.86 -6.18
N THR A 151 33.08 14.01 -7.18
CA THR A 151 33.17 14.04 -8.65
C THR A 151 34.44 13.52 -9.36
N GLN A 152 34.29 12.64 -10.37
CA GLN A 152 34.54 12.90 -11.82
C GLN A 152 34.53 11.62 -12.68
N ASN A 153 33.85 11.72 -13.82
CA ASN A 153 33.92 10.81 -14.98
C ASN A 153 35.24 11.03 -15.74
N PRO A 154 35.82 10.05 -16.47
CA PRO A 154 35.41 9.86 -17.87
C PRO A 154 35.58 8.44 -18.51
N ARG A 155 34.68 8.17 -19.48
CA ARG A 155 34.83 7.52 -20.81
C ARG A 155 35.76 6.30 -21.05
N ALA A 156 35.09 5.25 -21.58
CA ALA A 156 35.26 4.59 -22.89
C ALA A 156 36.40 3.56 -23.15
N ARG A 157 35.96 2.35 -23.53
CA ARG A 157 36.37 1.42 -24.62
C ARG A 157 35.83 0.03 -24.21
N GLY A 158 35.05 -0.72 -24.96
CA GLY A 158 34.95 -0.91 -26.40
C GLY A 158 35.19 -2.39 -26.69
N ARG A 159 34.15 -3.15 -27.06
CA ARG A 159 34.25 -4.34 -27.92
C ARG A 159 32.87 -4.85 -28.38
N ASP A 160 32.62 -4.54 -29.64
CA ASP A 160 31.75 -5.10 -30.69
C ASP A 160 31.31 -6.58 -30.48
N CYS A 161 30.02 -6.90 -30.59
CA CYS A 161 29.18 -7.16 -31.78
C CYS A 161 29.26 -8.60 -32.30
N LEU A 162 28.10 -9.27 -32.41
CA LEU A 162 27.73 -10.09 -33.58
C LEU A 162 26.23 -10.45 -33.55
N VAL A 163 25.54 -9.96 -34.59
CA VAL A 163 24.21 -10.38 -35.09
C VAL A 163 24.46 -11.20 -36.37
N PRO A 164 23.61 -12.19 -36.70
CA PRO A 164 22.95 -12.16 -38.02
C PRO A 164 21.46 -12.56 -37.92
N GLN A 165 20.54 -11.67 -38.28
CA GLN A 165 19.83 -11.56 -39.57
C GLN A 165 18.64 -12.53 -39.80
N ARG A 166 17.51 -11.88 -40.09
CA ARG A 166 16.19 -12.34 -40.54
C ARG A 166 16.20 -12.56 -42.06
N PRO A 167 15.24 -13.34 -42.60
CA PRO A 167 14.58 -12.91 -43.83
C PRO A 167 13.03 -12.99 -43.76
N GLU A 168 12.38 -12.17 -44.59
CA GLU A 168 10.92 -12.02 -44.73
C GLU A 168 10.33 -12.94 -45.83
N ASN A 169 9.04 -13.32 -45.70
CA ASN A 169 7.94 -13.07 -46.67
C ASN A 169 6.67 -13.94 -46.40
N SER A 170 5.56 -13.27 -46.04
CA SER A 170 4.10 -13.42 -46.42
C SER A 170 3.35 -14.79 -46.46
N PRO A 171 1.99 -14.86 -46.48
CA PRO A 171 0.88 -14.11 -45.82
C PRO A 171 -0.15 -15.01 -45.03
N THR A 172 -0.95 -14.39 -44.13
CA THR A 172 -2.34 -14.66 -43.59
C THR A 172 -3.00 -16.06 -43.77
N PRO A 173 -3.69 -16.70 -42.77
CA PRO A 173 -4.87 -16.12 -42.10
C PRO A 173 -5.10 -16.37 -40.59
N THR A 174 -5.91 -15.46 -40.03
CA THR A 174 -6.60 -15.40 -38.74
C THR A 174 -7.10 -16.75 -38.19
N PRO A 175 -6.97 -16.97 -36.87
CA PRO A 175 -8.18 -17.19 -36.09
C PRO A 175 -8.23 -16.28 -34.85
N THR A 176 -9.43 -15.77 -34.62
CA THR A 176 -9.93 -15.06 -33.44
C THR A 176 -9.31 -15.50 -32.12
N PRO A 177 -8.74 -14.60 -31.30
CA PRO A 177 -8.65 -14.82 -29.87
C PRO A 177 -9.88 -14.19 -29.19
N THR A 178 -10.70 -15.08 -28.63
CA THR A 178 -11.60 -14.87 -27.50
C THR A 178 -11.08 -13.76 -26.57
N PRO A 179 -11.89 -12.77 -26.16
CA PRO A 179 -11.45 -11.77 -25.20
C PRO A 179 -11.22 -12.45 -23.84
N THR A 180 -9.95 -12.70 -23.53
CA THR A 180 -9.47 -12.87 -22.16
C THR A 180 -9.97 -11.68 -21.34
N PRO A 181 -10.70 -11.87 -20.23
CA PRO A 181 -11.10 -10.75 -19.40
C PRO A 181 -9.83 -10.16 -18.77
N THR A 182 -9.35 -9.06 -19.34
CA THR A 182 -8.43 -8.16 -18.65
C THR A 182 -9.06 -7.83 -17.29
N PRO A 183 -8.31 -7.88 -16.17
CA PRO A 183 -8.82 -7.41 -14.90
C PRO A 183 -9.13 -5.93 -15.05
N THR A 184 -10.42 -5.60 -15.18
CA THR A 184 -10.87 -4.22 -15.19
C THR A 184 -10.36 -3.58 -13.91
N ALA A 185 -9.50 -2.56 -14.03
CA ALA A 185 -9.01 -1.82 -12.87
C ALA A 185 -10.22 -1.32 -12.07
N LEU A 186 -10.30 -1.70 -10.80
CA LEU A 186 -11.38 -1.30 -9.92
C LEU A 186 -11.37 0.23 -9.74
N ILE A 187 -12.55 0.83 -9.74
CA ILE A 187 -12.69 2.29 -9.60
C ILE A 187 -13.08 2.59 -8.15
N TYR A 188 -12.16 3.20 -7.42
CA TYR A 188 -12.35 3.56 -6.01
C TYR A 188 -12.98 4.96 -5.87
N PRO A 189 -13.81 5.17 -4.84
CA PRO A 189 -14.31 6.49 -4.50
C PRO A 189 -13.14 7.47 -4.21
N PRO A 190 -13.17 8.71 -4.70
CA PRO A 190 -12.06 9.67 -4.58
C PRO A 190 -11.83 10.15 -3.13
N ARG A 191 -12.75 9.88 -2.22
CA ARG A 191 -12.62 10.21 -0.79
C ARG A 191 -11.73 9.21 -0.04
N LEU A 192 -11.50 8.02 -0.59
CA LEU A 192 -10.62 7.04 0.04
C LEU A 192 -9.16 7.45 -0.12
N SER A 193 -8.40 7.45 0.97
CA SER A 193 -6.94 7.62 0.91
C SER A 193 -6.26 6.39 0.30
N GLU A 194 -4.97 6.51 -0.03
CA GLU A 194 -4.17 5.40 -0.54
C GLU A 194 -4.15 4.23 0.45
N ASN A 195 -3.84 4.50 1.73
CA ASN A 195 -3.95 3.54 2.82
C ASN A 195 -5.33 2.85 2.90
N GLN A 196 -6.42 3.62 2.78
CA GLN A 196 -7.78 3.07 2.79
C GLN A 196 -8.05 2.21 1.57
N THR A 197 -7.49 2.56 0.41
CA THR A 197 -7.58 1.78 -0.83
C THR A 197 -6.91 0.42 -0.68
N HIS A 198 -5.69 0.36 -0.12
CA HIS A 198 -5.02 -0.91 0.20
C HIS A 198 -5.82 -1.79 1.18
N LEU A 199 -6.50 -1.18 2.15
CA LEU A 199 -7.37 -1.92 3.07
C LEU A 199 -8.67 -2.37 2.37
N ALA A 200 -9.25 -1.53 1.51
CA ALA A 200 -10.40 -1.87 0.68
C ALA A 200 -10.09 -3.07 -0.21
N ASP A 201 -8.92 -3.14 -0.83
CA ASP A 201 -8.47 -4.29 -1.63
C ASP A 201 -8.52 -5.60 -0.86
N ARG A 202 -8.09 -5.57 0.40
CA ARG A 202 -8.12 -6.75 1.28
C ARG A 202 -9.54 -7.18 1.63
N TYR A 203 -10.46 -6.23 1.85
CA TYR A 203 -11.87 -6.56 2.04
C TYR A 203 -12.49 -7.14 0.77
N LEU A 204 -12.23 -6.53 -0.39
CA LEU A 204 -12.75 -6.95 -1.69
C LEU A 204 -12.17 -8.28 -2.17
N ALA A 205 -10.98 -8.65 -1.72
CA ALA A 205 -10.37 -9.94 -2.02
C ALA A 205 -11.16 -11.14 -1.45
N MET A 206 -12.04 -10.92 -0.47
CA MET A 206 -12.96 -11.94 0.02
C MET A 206 -14.14 -12.21 -0.94
N LEU A 207 -14.42 -11.26 -1.85
CA LEU A 207 -15.55 -11.33 -2.76
C LEU A 207 -15.15 -11.87 -4.14
N ALA A 208 -16.15 -12.42 -4.83
CA ALA A 208 -16.07 -12.74 -6.24
C ALA A 208 -15.79 -11.45 -7.05
N PRO A 209 -14.95 -11.51 -8.10
CA PRO A 209 -14.55 -10.31 -8.85
C PRO A 209 -15.71 -9.52 -9.46
N GLU A 210 -16.84 -10.17 -9.72
CA GLU A 210 -18.06 -9.60 -10.27
C GLU A 210 -18.77 -8.65 -9.29
N ASP A 211 -18.68 -8.94 -7.99
CA ASP A 211 -19.37 -8.18 -6.93
C ASP A 211 -18.56 -7.00 -6.41
N ARG A 212 -17.24 -6.96 -6.69
CA ARG A 212 -16.33 -5.93 -6.16
C ARG A 212 -16.72 -4.53 -6.60
N GLN A 213 -16.97 -4.34 -7.90
CA GLN A 213 -17.30 -3.01 -8.43
C GLN A 213 -18.69 -2.52 -7.98
N PRO A 214 -19.77 -3.33 -8.04
CA PRO A 214 -21.05 -2.94 -7.47
C PRO A 214 -21.00 -2.50 -5.99
N VAL A 215 -20.20 -3.18 -5.17
CA VAL A 215 -19.99 -2.80 -3.76
C VAL A 215 -19.29 -1.44 -3.64
N LEU A 216 -18.26 -1.19 -4.45
CA LEU A 216 -17.58 0.12 -4.50
C LEU A 216 -18.50 1.24 -5.00
N ASP A 217 -19.37 0.94 -5.97
CA ASP A 217 -20.35 1.89 -6.48
C ASP A 217 -21.38 2.28 -5.42
N GLU A 218 -21.84 1.31 -4.62
CA GLU A 218 -22.76 1.57 -3.50
C GLU A 218 -22.10 2.45 -2.44
N LEU A 219 -20.83 2.18 -2.11
CA LEU A 219 -20.03 3.04 -1.23
C LEU A 219 -19.95 4.46 -1.79
N GLN A 220 -19.61 4.63 -3.07
CA GLN A 220 -19.55 5.94 -3.70
C GLN A 220 -20.91 6.65 -3.67
N GLY A 221 -21.99 5.96 -4.04
CA GLY A 221 -23.34 6.52 -4.03
C GLY A 221 -23.77 6.96 -2.62
N ARG A 222 -23.34 6.23 -1.59
CA ARG A 222 -23.56 6.61 -0.20
C ARG A 222 -22.81 7.89 0.16
N LEU A 223 -21.52 8.01 -0.19
CA LEU A 223 -20.71 9.21 0.08
C LEU A 223 -21.26 10.44 -0.67
N GLU A 224 -21.74 10.28 -1.90
CA GLU A 224 -22.39 11.35 -2.65
C GLU A 224 -23.72 11.78 -2.05
N SER A 225 -24.45 10.87 -1.42
CA SER A 225 -25.75 11.16 -0.80
C SER A 225 -25.64 12.08 0.42
N GLU A 226 -24.48 12.15 1.07
CA GLU A 226 -24.21 13.04 2.21
C GLU A 226 -24.37 14.51 1.80
N HIS A 227 -23.84 14.87 0.62
CA HIS A 227 -23.98 16.19 0.03
C HIS A 227 -25.43 16.53 -0.35
N LYS A 228 -26.30 15.52 -0.42
CA LYS A 228 -27.74 15.65 -0.73
C LYS A 228 -28.61 15.63 0.55
N GLY A 229 -28.01 15.75 1.73
CA GLY A 229 -28.71 15.87 3.02
C GLY A 229 -28.88 14.57 3.80
N MET A 230 -28.26 13.46 3.37
CA MET A 230 -28.22 12.23 4.16
C MET A 230 -27.20 12.33 5.31
N LYS A 231 -27.39 11.51 6.35
CA LYS A 231 -26.42 11.40 7.45
C LYS A 231 -25.03 10.98 6.93
N PRO A 232 -23.95 11.68 7.34
CA PRO A 232 -22.61 11.37 6.90
C PRO A 232 -22.14 9.99 7.38
N VAL A 233 -21.35 9.32 6.54
CA VAL A 233 -20.60 8.12 6.88
C VAL A 233 -19.30 8.58 7.53
N TYR A 234 -19.14 8.22 8.81
CA TYR A 234 -17.96 8.59 9.61
C TYR A 234 -16.80 7.60 9.45
N ASP A 235 -17.08 6.34 9.14
CA ASP A 235 -16.08 5.30 8.92
C ASP A 235 -16.40 4.56 7.62
N GLU A 236 -15.71 4.95 6.55
CA GLU A 236 -15.92 4.44 5.21
C GLU A 236 -15.54 2.95 5.11
N LEU A 237 -14.47 2.54 5.80
CA LEU A 237 -13.97 1.17 5.76
C LEU A 237 -14.89 0.21 6.51
N ARG A 238 -15.45 0.61 7.66
CA ARG A 238 -16.42 -0.20 8.38
C ARG A 238 -17.72 -0.35 7.59
N PHE A 239 -18.17 0.71 6.91
CA PHE A 239 -19.32 0.61 6.02
C PHE A 239 -19.02 -0.32 4.83
N LEU A 240 -17.87 -0.17 4.16
CA LEU A 240 -17.43 -1.06 3.08
C LEU A 240 -17.39 -2.52 3.54
N HIS A 241 -16.82 -2.79 4.72
CA HIS A 241 -16.76 -4.14 5.27
C HIS A 241 -18.16 -4.74 5.50
N SER A 242 -19.14 -3.93 5.93
CA SER A 242 -20.53 -4.39 6.06
C SER A 242 -21.17 -4.73 4.71
N LEU A 243 -20.85 -3.98 3.64
CA LEU A 243 -21.28 -4.29 2.28
C LEU A 243 -20.62 -5.56 1.74
N CYS A 244 -19.35 -5.78 2.06
CA CYS A 244 -18.66 -7.00 1.67
C CYS A 244 -19.30 -8.22 2.36
N LYS A 245 -19.62 -8.12 3.66
CA LYS A 245 -20.33 -9.21 4.35
C LYS A 245 -21.72 -9.49 3.78
N SER A 246 -22.50 -8.47 3.43
CA SER A 246 -23.80 -8.70 2.80
C SER A 246 -23.67 -9.30 1.40
N ALA A 247 -22.62 -8.94 0.65
CA ALA A 247 -22.34 -9.52 -0.66
C ALA A 247 -21.92 -11.00 -0.56
N GLU A 248 -21.05 -11.33 0.39
CA GLU A 248 -20.64 -12.72 0.67
C GLU A 248 -21.84 -13.61 1.07
N LEU A 249 -22.81 -13.05 1.80
CA LEU A 249 -24.06 -13.74 2.17
C LEU A 249 -25.09 -13.79 1.04
N GLY A 250 -24.86 -13.12 -0.09
CA GLY A 250 -25.82 -13.02 -1.20
C GLY A 250 -27.04 -12.14 -0.90
N GLU A 251 -26.99 -11.34 0.17
CA GLU A 251 -28.06 -10.40 0.57
C GLU A 251 -27.84 -8.99 0.01
N PHE A 252 -26.71 -8.75 -0.66
CA PHE A 252 -26.39 -7.46 -1.23
C PHE A 252 -27.28 -7.12 -2.42
N VAL A 253 -28.03 -6.02 -2.28
CA VAL A 253 -28.84 -5.44 -3.35
C VAL A 253 -28.37 -4.00 -3.58
N PRO A 254 -27.77 -3.68 -4.74
CA PRO A 254 -27.37 -2.32 -5.07
C PRO A 254 -28.57 -1.36 -5.06
N ASN A 255 -28.38 -0.15 -4.54
CA ASN A 255 -29.41 0.87 -4.50
C ASN A 255 -28.86 2.22 -4.99
N LEU A 256 -27.98 2.85 -4.21
CA LEU A 256 -27.35 4.11 -4.59
C LEU A 256 -26.29 3.90 -5.67
N GLY A 257 -25.65 2.73 -5.68
CA GLY A 257 -24.61 2.36 -6.63
C GLY A 257 -25.11 2.19 -8.07
N ILE A 258 -26.42 1.99 -8.29
CA ILE A 258 -27.00 1.89 -9.64
C ILE A 258 -26.76 3.18 -10.43
N LYS A 259 -26.99 4.35 -9.81
CA LYS A 259 -26.78 5.65 -10.46
C LYS A 259 -25.30 5.90 -10.78
N VAL A 260 -24.41 5.46 -9.89
CA VAL A 260 -22.95 5.57 -10.09
C VAL A 260 -22.50 4.68 -11.25
N ALA A 261 -23.01 3.44 -11.30
CA ALA A 261 -22.72 2.49 -12.37
C ALA A 261 -23.24 2.98 -13.73
N GLU A 262 -24.45 3.55 -13.78
CA GLU A 262 -25.00 4.19 -14.98
C GLU A 262 -24.13 5.35 -15.45
N ALA A 263 -23.80 6.29 -14.55
CA ALA A 263 -22.95 7.43 -14.88
C ALA A 263 -21.57 7.00 -15.42
N ARG A 264 -21.00 5.90 -14.90
CA ARG A 264 -19.75 5.35 -15.43
C ARG A 264 -19.92 4.78 -16.83
N ARG A 265 -20.96 4.00 -17.07
CA ARG A 265 -21.26 3.44 -18.40
C ARG A 265 -21.46 4.55 -19.43
N ASP A 266 -22.11 5.64 -19.04
CA ASP A 266 -22.31 6.81 -19.91
C ASP A 266 -20.99 7.52 -20.21
N ARG A 267 -20.09 7.70 -19.23
CA ARG A 267 -18.75 8.27 -19.47
C ARG A 267 -17.92 7.45 -20.46
N VAL A 268 -17.96 6.11 -20.35
CA VAL A 268 -17.27 5.23 -21.30
C VAL A 268 -17.85 5.36 -22.70
N ARG A 269 -19.18 5.48 -22.82
CA ARG A 269 -19.86 5.69 -24.11
C ARG A 269 -19.58 7.06 -24.72
N HIS A 270 -19.36 8.08 -23.91
CA HIS A 270 -19.20 9.46 -24.35
C HIS A 270 -17.75 9.90 -24.54
N VAL A 271 -16.77 8.98 -24.42
CA VAL A 271 -15.40 9.23 -24.89
C VAL A 271 -15.50 9.63 -26.36
N PRO A 272 -15.21 10.89 -26.74
CA PRO A 272 -15.28 11.30 -28.13
C PRO A 272 -14.36 10.37 -28.93
N PRO A 273 -14.74 9.96 -30.16
CA PRO A 273 -13.83 9.24 -31.04
C PRO A 273 -12.49 9.99 -31.01
N CYS A 274 -11.39 9.27 -30.78
CA CYS A 274 -10.05 9.83 -30.92
C CYS A 274 -10.05 10.57 -32.26
N GLU A 275 -9.92 11.89 -32.23
CA GLU A 275 -9.84 12.66 -33.46
C GLU A 275 -8.70 12.05 -34.26
N ASP A 276 -9.00 11.61 -35.48
CA ASP A 276 -7.98 11.08 -36.35
C ASP A 276 -6.92 12.20 -36.51
N GLU A 277 -5.66 11.91 -36.16
CA GLU A 277 -4.51 12.84 -36.22
C GLU A 277 -4.45 13.78 -37.46
N PRO A 278 -4.96 13.43 -38.66
CA PRO A 278 -5.00 14.36 -39.79
C PRO A 278 -5.95 15.57 -39.61
N GLN A 279 -7.07 15.41 -38.89
CA GLN A 279 -8.08 16.47 -38.75
C GLN A 279 -7.62 17.53 -37.75
N THR A 280 -7.07 17.10 -36.61
CA THR A 280 -6.56 18.01 -35.57
C THR A 280 -5.41 18.88 -36.08
N LEU A 281 -4.57 18.37 -37.00
CA LEU A 281 -3.51 19.15 -37.64
C LEU A 281 -4.04 20.19 -38.63
N GLN A 282 -5.08 19.87 -39.42
CA GLN A 282 -5.69 20.81 -40.35
C GLN A 282 -6.44 21.92 -39.61
N ASP A 283 -7.17 21.58 -38.56
CA ASP A 283 -7.89 22.55 -37.73
C ASP A 283 -6.93 23.47 -36.97
N ALA A 284 -5.80 22.93 -36.47
CA ALA A 284 -4.74 23.72 -35.86
C ALA A 284 -4.08 24.69 -36.87
N GLN A 285 -3.86 24.26 -38.12
CA GLN A 285 -3.28 25.10 -39.17
C GLN A 285 -4.27 26.19 -39.62
N ALA A 286 -5.55 25.87 -39.73
CA ALA A 286 -6.60 26.85 -40.05
C ALA A 286 -6.71 27.92 -38.95
N HIS A 287 -6.67 27.50 -37.68
CA HIS A 287 -6.72 28.42 -36.55
C HIS A 287 -5.47 29.32 -36.46
N ALA A 288 -4.27 28.79 -36.74
CA ALA A 288 -3.04 29.58 -36.82
C ALA A 288 -3.10 30.63 -37.94
N SER A 289 -3.63 30.26 -39.10
CA SER A 289 -3.77 31.15 -40.27
C SER A 289 -4.77 32.28 -40.01
N ALA A 290 -5.89 31.97 -39.34
CA ALA A 290 -6.88 32.97 -38.93
C ALA A 290 -6.30 33.96 -37.92
N LYS A 291 -5.50 33.48 -36.96
CA LYS A 291 -4.84 34.33 -35.97
C LYS A 291 -3.82 35.29 -36.62
N ALA A 292 -2.98 34.78 -37.52
CA ALA A 292 -2.02 35.61 -38.25
C ALA A 292 -2.71 36.70 -39.08
N SER A 293 -3.80 36.34 -39.76
CA SER A 293 -4.59 37.31 -40.55
C SER A 293 -5.21 38.39 -39.66
N GLY A 294 -5.69 38.04 -38.46
CA GLY A 294 -6.19 38.99 -37.47
C GLY A 294 -5.10 39.92 -36.93
N GLU A 295 -3.91 39.39 -36.65
CA GLU A 295 -2.76 40.17 -36.20
C GLU A 295 -2.29 41.17 -37.28
N GLU A 296 -2.27 40.79 -38.55
CA GLU A 296 -1.96 41.70 -39.66
C GLU A 296 -2.99 42.82 -39.80
N GLN A 297 -4.28 42.51 -39.66
CA GLN A 297 -5.35 43.52 -39.70
C GLN A 297 -5.22 44.50 -38.53
N LEU A 298 -4.89 44.01 -37.33
CA LEU A 298 -4.63 44.84 -36.17
C LEU A 298 -3.38 45.72 -36.36
N GLN A 299 -2.32 45.22 -36.97
CA GLN A 299 -1.14 46.02 -37.29
C GLN A 299 -1.46 47.14 -38.31
N LYS A 300 -2.22 46.83 -39.36
CA LYS A 300 -2.67 47.85 -40.33
C LYS A 300 -3.50 48.94 -39.66
N LEU A 301 -4.42 48.55 -38.78
CA LEU A 301 -5.22 49.49 -37.98
C LEU A 301 -4.32 50.36 -37.08
N ARG A 302 -3.36 49.76 -36.38
CA ARG A 302 -2.41 50.45 -35.50
C ARG A 302 -1.59 51.51 -36.25
N ALA A 303 -1.09 51.15 -37.44
CA ALA A 303 -0.36 52.06 -38.32
C ALA A 303 -1.24 53.23 -38.81
N SER A 304 -2.50 52.95 -39.18
CA SER A 304 -3.45 53.98 -39.64
C SER A 304 -3.83 54.98 -38.53
N LEU A 305 -3.84 54.53 -37.28
CA LEU A 305 -4.14 55.34 -36.10
C LEU A 305 -2.90 56.05 -35.52
N GLY A 306 -1.74 55.94 -36.17
CA GLY A 306 -0.51 56.61 -35.75
C GLY A 306 0.09 56.13 -34.43
N MET A 307 -0.33 54.95 -33.95
CA MET A 307 0.07 54.41 -32.64
C MET A 307 1.46 53.76 -32.61
N ASP A 308 2.22 53.85 -33.71
CA ASP A 308 3.59 53.34 -33.84
C ASP A 308 4.67 54.44 -33.71
N ARG A 309 4.29 55.68 -33.42
CA ARG A 309 5.22 56.75 -33.02
C ARG A 309 5.34 56.79 -31.50
N LYS A 310 6.34 56.09 -30.95
CA LYS A 310 6.92 56.44 -29.65
C LYS A 310 7.82 57.67 -29.82
N PRO A 311 7.63 58.78 -29.08
CA PRO A 311 8.76 59.62 -28.66
C PRO A 311 9.63 58.88 -27.63
#